data_AF-A0A6P9FC75-F1
#
_entry.id   AF-A0A6P9FC75-F1
#
_cell.length_a   1.000
_cell.length_b   1.000
_cell.length_c   1.000
_cell.angle_alpha   90.00
_cell.angle_beta   90.00
_cell.angle_gamma   90.00
#
_symmetry.space_group_name_H-M   'P 1'
#
loop_
_entity.id
_entity.type
_entity.pdbx_description
1 polymer ?
#
loop_
_entity_poly.entity_id
_entity_poly.type
_entity_poly.pdbx_seq_one_letter_code
_entity_poly.pdbx_strand_id
1 'polypeptide(L)'
;MHLVEEGKIYSRVLRTEMLECLGDSDFLAKLHCIRQAFQVILSETANRIFLAESGRKILSALIVKARKNPKKFEDVFDEMIYFLEQTDHWDSTEMELAARGVKNLNFYDVVLDFILMDSFEDLENPPTSIQNVVNNRWLNSSFKETAVASSCWSVLKQKRQQMKIPDGFFAHFYAICEQISPVLAWGFLGPRNSLYDLCCFFKNQVLFFLKDIFDFEKVRYSSIETLAEDLMQLLTRRTELLMAYLGADALRHTSSCLSSHGHVMSSGLLEAKVQ
;
A
#
# COMPACT_ATOMS: atom_id res chain seq x y z
N MET A 1 -17.42 10.00 23.75
CA MET A 1 -18.75 9.37 23.85
C MET A 1 -19.88 10.31 23.46
N HIS A 2 -20.03 11.50 24.06
CA HIS A 2 -21.12 12.45 23.72
C HIS A 2 -21.30 12.71 22.21
N LEU A 3 -20.22 13.01 21.47
CA LEU A 3 -20.29 13.24 20.01
C LEU A 3 -20.77 12.01 19.22
N VAL A 4 -20.51 10.80 19.71
CA VAL A 4 -20.97 9.54 19.10
C VAL A 4 -22.47 9.37 19.34
N GLU A 5 -22.92 9.60 20.57
CA GLU A 5 -24.33 9.52 20.97
C GLU A 5 -25.19 10.54 20.22
N GLU A 6 -24.63 11.72 19.94
CA GLU A 6 -25.26 12.75 19.10
C GLU A 6 -25.20 12.44 17.59
N GLY A 7 -24.58 11.33 17.18
CA GLY A 7 -24.45 10.96 15.76
C GLY A 7 -23.54 11.90 14.95
N LYS A 8 -22.67 12.68 15.61
CA LYS A 8 -21.82 13.69 14.95
C LYS A 8 -20.56 13.10 14.31
N ILE A 9 -20.22 11.85 14.61
CA ILE A 9 -19.05 11.19 14.05
C ILE A 9 -19.47 10.26 12.92
N TYR A 10 -19.19 10.68 11.70
CA TYR A 10 -19.41 9.88 10.50
C TYR A 10 -18.23 8.93 10.23
N SER A 11 -18.54 7.71 9.80
CA SER A 11 -17.61 6.82 9.11
C SER A 11 -18.27 6.32 7.82
N ARG A 12 -17.46 6.11 6.78
CA ARG A 12 -17.93 5.53 5.51
C ARG A 12 -18.22 4.04 5.67
N VAL A 13 -17.31 3.33 6.35
CA VAL A 13 -17.42 1.90 6.67
C VAL A 13 -17.13 1.73 8.16
N LEU A 14 -17.91 0.90 8.84
CA LEU A 14 -17.62 0.51 10.22
C LEU A 14 -16.57 -0.59 10.19
N ARG A 15 -15.35 -0.26 10.59
CA ARG A 15 -14.21 -1.19 10.64
C ARG A 15 -14.09 -1.89 12.01
N THR A 16 -15.19 -1.94 12.77
CA THR A 16 -15.26 -2.36 14.18
C THR A 16 -14.61 -3.72 14.42
N GLU A 17 -15.01 -4.75 13.66
CA GLU A 17 -14.46 -6.10 13.80
C GLU A 17 -12.99 -6.18 13.34
N MET A 18 -12.68 -5.58 12.19
CA MET A 18 -11.32 -5.58 11.62
C MET A 18 -10.29 -4.93 12.55
N LEU A 19 -10.69 -3.86 13.23
CA LEU A 19 -9.85 -3.08 14.14
C LEU A 19 -10.05 -3.46 15.61
N GLU A 20 -10.73 -4.59 15.86
CA GLU A 20 -10.84 -5.21 17.18
C GLU A 20 -11.40 -4.25 18.25
N CYS A 21 -12.30 -3.36 17.84
CA CYS A 21 -12.97 -2.42 18.72
C CYS A 21 -14.10 -3.11 19.50
N LEU A 22 -14.41 -2.61 20.69
CA LEU A 22 -15.44 -3.22 21.57
C LEU A 22 -16.87 -3.11 21.01
N GLY A 23 -17.07 -2.20 20.06
CA GLY A 23 -18.34 -1.94 19.38
C GLY A 23 -18.25 -0.68 18.53
N ASP A 24 -19.31 -0.39 17.75
CA ASP A 24 -19.30 0.74 16.82
C ASP A 24 -19.08 2.09 17.52
N SER A 25 -19.63 2.23 18.74
CA SER A 25 -19.43 3.46 19.52
C SER A 25 -17.97 3.65 19.96
N ASP A 26 -17.28 2.57 20.31
CA ASP A 26 -15.85 2.59 20.65
C ASP A 26 -15.01 2.95 19.41
N PHE A 27 -15.30 2.30 18.28
CA PHE A 27 -14.67 2.60 17.00
C PHE A 27 -14.82 4.07 16.62
N LEU A 28 -16.05 4.61 16.63
CA LEU A 28 -16.31 6.00 16.25
C LEU A 28 -15.64 6.99 17.20
N ALA A 29 -15.64 6.71 18.51
CA ALA A 29 -14.95 7.56 19.49
C ALA A 29 -13.43 7.62 19.22
N LYS A 30 -12.79 6.45 19.03
CA LYS A 30 -11.36 6.36 18.72
C LYS A 30 -11.03 7.02 17.39
N LEU A 31 -11.83 6.76 16.36
CA LEU A 31 -11.69 7.36 15.03
C LEU A 31 -11.66 8.90 15.09
N HIS A 32 -12.53 9.51 15.89
CA HIS A 32 -12.55 10.96 16.07
C HIS A 32 -11.23 11.49 16.66
N CYS A 33 -10.68 10.83 17.67
CA CYS A 33 -9.40 11.20 18.27
C CYS A 33 -8.23 10.96 17.31
N ILE A 34 -8.22 9.84 16.59
CA ILE A 34 -7.20 9.52 15.56
C ILE A 34 -7.17 10.58 14.46
N ARG A 35 -8.35 11.03 13.99
CA ARG A 35 -8.43 12.11 12.98
C ARG A 35 -7.75 13.39 13.48
N GLN A 36 -8.01 13.79 14.73
CA GLN A 36 -7.37 14.96 15.33
C GLN A 36 -5.86 14.77 15.48
N ALA A 37 -5.41 13.60 15.90
CA ALA A 37 -3.99 13.30 16.00
C ALA A 37 -3.29 13.40 14.63
N PHE A 38 -3.91 12.90 13.55
CA PHE A 38 -3.37 13.07 12.20
C PHE A 38 -3.33 14.51 11.71
N GLN A 39 -4.25 15.38 12.15
CA GLN A 39 -4.17 16.82 11.88
C GLN A 39 -2.92 17.43 12.54
N VAL A 40 -2.61 17.04 13.79
CA VAL A 40 -1.38 17.45 14.47
C VAL A 40 -0.15 16.93 13.73
N ILE A 41 -0.09 15.64 13.43
CA ILE A 41 1.04 15.02 12.71
C ILE A 41 1.32 15.76 11.39
N LEU A 42 0.27 16.01 10.60
CA LEU A 42 0.41 16.61 9.27
C LEU A 42 0.60 18.13 9.28
N SER A 43 0.40 18.80 10.43
CA SER A 43 0.76 20.22 10.57
C SER A 43 2.27 20.42 10.42
N GLU A 44 3.08 19.42 10.80
CA GLU A 44 4.53 19.47 10.71
C GLU A 44 5.04 19.05 9.31
N THR A 45 5.82 19.94 8.69
CA THR A 45 6.40 19.70 7.35
C THR A 45 7.30 18.46 7.31
N ALA A 46 8.08 18.22 8.37
CA ALA A 46 8.98 17.06 8.44
C ALA A 46 8.19 15.72 8.37
N ASN A 47 7.04 15.64 9.03
CA ASN A 47 6.20 14.44 9.01
C ASN A 47 5.56 14.23 7.64
N ARG A 48 5.11 15.32 6.97
CA ARG A 48 4.58 15.22 5.60
C ARG A 48 5.64 14.67 4.62
N ILE A 49 6.86 15.20 4.69
CA ILE A 49 7.99 14.71 3.88
C ILE A 49 8.29 13.25 4.19
N PHE A 50 8.40 12.89 5.46
CA PHE A 50 8.65 11.51 5.88
C PHE A 50 7.61 10.54 5.31
N LEU A 51 6.32 10.87 5.41
CA LEU A 51 5.23 10.02 4.94
C LEU A 51 5.24 9.87 3.41
N ALA A 52 5.41 10.98 2.68
CA ALA A 52 5.51 10.96 1.22
C ALA A 52 6.70 10.13 0.74
N GLU A 53 7.89 10.36 1.31
CA GLU A 53 9.10 9.63 0.94
C GLU A 53 9.01 8.14 1.29
N SER A 54 8.46 7.81 2.46
CA SER A 54 8.31 6.42 2.90
C SER A 54 7.35 5.66 2.00
N GLY A 55 6.20 6.27 1.67
CA GLY A 55 5.24 5.72 0.71
C GLY A 55 5.87 5.47 -0.65
N ARG A 56 6.58 6.47 -1.20
CA ARG A 56 7.32 6.38 -2.47
C ARG A 56 8.33 5.23 -2.45
N LYS A 57 9.18 5.17 -1.42
CA LYS A 57 10.24 4.14 -1.28
C LYS A 57 9.64 2.74 -1.20
N ILE A 58 8.61 2.53 -0.37
CA ILE A 58 7.97 1.22 -0.19
C ILE A 58 7.32 0.74 -1.49
N LEU A 59 6.56 1.60 -2.17
CA LEU A 59 5.85 1.24 -3.40
C LEU A 59 6.82 1.04 -4.58
N SER A 60 7.87 1.87 -4.71
CA SER A 60 8.95 1.64 -5.69
C SER A 60 9.61 0.28 -5.47
N ALA A 61 9.86 -0.11 -4.21
CA ALA A 61 10.49 -1.39 -3.90
C ALA A 61 9.62 -2.60 -4.32
N LEU A 62 8.29 -2.50 -4.20
CA LEU A 62 7.36 -3.53 -4.70
C LEU A 62 7.47 -3.68 -6.23
N ILE A 63 7.56 -2.56 -6.96
CA ILE A 63 7.71 -2.57 -8.42
C ILE A 63 9.05 -3.20 -8.83
N VAL A 64 10.15 -2.84 -8.14
CA VAL A 64 11.47 -3.44 -8.36
C VAL A 64 11.45 -4.93 -8.05
N LYS A 65 10.78 -5.36 -6.97
CA LYS A 65 10.63 -6.77 -6.61
C LYS A 65 9.87 -7.57 -7.67
N ALA A 66 8.93 -6.92 -8.36
CA ALA A 66 8.24 -7.47 -9.53
C ALA A 66 9.08 -7.41 -10.83
N ARG A 67 10.37 -7.07 -10.74
CA ARG A 67 11.32 -6.94 -11.87
C ARG A 67 10.89 -5.90 -12.90
N LYS A 68 10.23 -4.83 -12.46
CA LYS A 68 9.79 -3.70 -13.29
C LYS A 68 10.57 -2.44 -12.91
N ASN A 69 10.61 -1.48 -13.84
CA ASN A 69 11.27 -0.20 -13.60
C ASN A 69 10.30 0.75 -12.85
N PRO A 70 10.68 1.27 -11.66
CA PRO A 70 9.81 2.14 -10.87
C PRO A 70 9.73 3.58 -11.40
N LYS A 71 10.54 3.99 -12.38
CA LYS A 71 10.67 5.40 -12.79
C LYS A 71 9.33 6.06 -13.14
N LYS A 72 8.49 5.38 -13.94
CA LYS A 72 7.16 5.92 -14.29
C LYS A 72 6.25 6.07 -13.08
N PHE A 73 6.32 5.16 -12.11
CA PHE A 73 5.59 5.29 -10.85
C PHE A 73 6.09 6.48 -10.05
N GLU A 74 7.41 6.63 -9.94
CA GLU A 74 8.01 7.75 -9.22
C GLU A 74 7.60 9.10 -9.82
N ASP A 75 7.61 9.22 -11.16
CA ASP A 75 7.20 10.45 -11.84
C ASP A 75 5.75 10.83 -11.51
N VAL A 76 4.79 9.90 -11.65
CA VAL A 76 3.37 10.18 -11.34
C VAL A 76 3.09 10.32 -9.84
N PHE A 77 3.92 9.72 -8.99
CA PHE A 77 3.83 9.91 -7.54
C PHE A 77 4.29 11.31 -7.16
N ASP A 78 5.42 11.76 -7.71
CA ASP A 78 5.97 13.09 -7.47
C ASP A 78 5.00 14.18 -8.00
N GLU A 79 4.33 13.94 -9.14
CA GLU A 79 3.23 14.79 -9.64
C GLU A 79 2.04 14.87 -8.67
N MET A 80 1.64 13.75 -8.07
CA MET A 80 0.56 13.74 -7.06
C MET A 80 0.94 14.52 -5.81
N ILE A 81 2.18 14.37 -5.32
CA ILE A 81 2.66 15.14 -4.16
C ILE A 81 2.66 16.64 -4.50
N TYR A 82 3.16 17.01 -5.67
CA TYR A 82 3.12 18.40 -6.13
C TYR A 82 1.69 18.96 -6.22
N PHE A 83 0.76 18.17 -6.77
CA PHE A 83 -0.66 18.50 -6.80
C PHE A 83 -1.18 18.77 -5.39
N LEU A 84 -0.98 17.84 -4.44
CA LEU A 84 -1.45 18.00 -3.06
C LEU A 84 -0.84 19.18 -2.29
N GLU A 85 0.26 19.76 -2.75
CA GLU A 85 0.84 20.98 -2.16
C GLU A 85 0.15 22.26 -2.63
N GLN A 86 -0.60 22.21 -3.74
CA GLN A 86 -1.38 23.34 -4.21
C GLN A 86 -2.66 23.51 -3.38
N THR A 87 -3.32 24.67 -3.51
CA THR A 87 -4.48 25.01 -2.67
C THR A 87 -5.77 25.26 -3.45
N ASP A 88 -5.65 25.57 -4.74
CA ASP A 88 -6.73 25.96 -5.63
C ASP A 88 -7.71 24.81 -5.97
N HIS A 89 -7.27 23.56 -5.83
CA HIS A 89 -8.08 22.38 -6.16
C HIS A 89 -8.78 21.74 -4.95
N TRP A 90 -8.56 22.17 -3.70
CA TRP A 90 -9.06 21.45 -2.51
C TRP A 90 -10.58 21.31 -2.45
N ASP A 91 -11.34 22.34 -2.84
CA ASP A 91 -12.82 22.26 -2.91
C ASP A 91 -13.26 21.17 -3.89
N SER A 92 -12.54 21.05 -5.01
CA SER A 92 -12.81 20.03 -6.03
C SER A 92 -12.41 18.63 -5.56
N THR A 93 -11.27 18.51 -4.86
CA THR A 93 -10.80 17.28 -4.22
C THR A 93 -11.82 16.79 -3.18
N GLU A 94 -12.34 17.69 -2.35
CA GLU A 94 -13.38 17.38 -1.36
C GLU A 94 -14.63 16.85 -2.04
N MET A 95 -15.10 17.52 -3.09
CA MET A 95 -16.27 17.09 -3.85
C MET A 95 -16.09 15.70 -4.48
N GLU A 96 -14.93 15.43 -5.08
CA GLU A 96 -14.61 14.13 -5.67
C GLU A 96 -14.62 13.01 -4.62
N LEU A 97 -13.94 13.23 -3.49
CA LEU A 97 -13.85 12.27 -2.40
C LEU A 97 -15.20 12.06 -1.70
N ALA A 98 -15.98 13.12 -1.49
CA ALA A 98 -17.33 13.04 -0.92
C ALA A 98 -18.27 12.22 -1.81
N ALA A 99 -18.14 12.30 -3.14
CA ALA A 99 -18.90 11.47 -4.08
C ALA A 99 -18.57 9.97 -3.96
N ARG A 100 -17.48 9.62 -3.28
CA ARG A 100 -17.08 8.24 -2.92
C ARG A 100 -17.31 7.92 -1.44
N GLY A 101 -18.04 8.77 -0.73
CA GLY A 101 -18.40 8.58 0.67
C GLY A 101 -17.33 9.04 1.67
N VAL A 102 -16.21 9.59 1.21
CA VAL A 102 -15.16 10.18 2.07
C VAL A 102 -15.55 11.61 2.41
N LYS A 103 -16.21 11.79 3.56
CA LYS A 103 -16.75 13.09 3.99
C LYS A 103 -15.82 13.91 4.88
N ASN A 104 -14.67 13.34 5.25
CA ASN A 104 -13.64 14.03 6.01
C ASN A 104 -12.34 13.94 5.23
N LEU A 105 -11.75 15.09 4.89
CA LEU A 105 -10.40 15.16 4.32
C LEU A 105 -9.37 14.96 5.43
N ASN A 106 -9.16 13.72 5.81
CA ASN A 106 -8.17 13.31 6.79
C ASN A 106 -7.31 12.16 6.25
N PHE A 107 -6.07 12.05 6.74
CA PHE A 107 -5.16 10.97 6.35
C PHE A 107 -5.75 9.59 6.61
N TYR A 108 -6.42 9.39 7.75
CA TYR A 108 -7.09 8.12 8.03
C TYR A 108 -8.15 7.82 6.97
N ASP A 109 -9.06 8.76 6.71
CA ASP A 109 -10.19 8.56 5.82
C ASP A 109 -9.76 8.33 4.36
N VAL A 110 -8.79 9.10 3.87
CA VAL A 110 -8.36 9.04 2.47
C VAL A 110 -7.34 7.92 2.26
N VAL A 111 -6.24 7.91 3.03
CA VAL A 111 -5.11 7.02 2.76
C VAL A 111 -5.35 5.65 3.39
N LEU A 112 -5.70 5.61 4.66
CA LEU A 112 -5.79 4.34 5.39
C LEU A 112 -7.07 3.58 5.06
N ASP A 113 -8.23 4.23 5.12
CA ASP A 113 -9.53 3.60 4.84
C ASP A 113 -9.82 3.51 3.35
N PHE A 114 -9.98 4.64 2.66
CA PHE A 114 -10.42 4.63 1.27
C PHE A 114 -9.38 4.04 0.31
N ILE A 115 -8.09 4.33 0.46
CA ILE A 115 -7.07 3.81 -0.47
C ILE A 115 -6.60 2.42 -0.04
N LEU A 116 -6.03 2.27 1.16
CA LEU A 116 -5.35 1.03 1.54
C LEU A 116 -6.33 -0.09 1.91
N MET A 117 -7.31 0.16 2.80
CA MET A 117 -8.25 -0.88 3.22
C MET A 117 -9.11 -1.35 2.05
N ASP A 118 -9.74 -0.45 1.28
CA ASP A 118 -10.54 -0.86 0.12
C ASP A 118 -9.69 -1.64 -0.90
N SER A 119 -8.44 -1.21 -1.15
CA SER A 119 -7.56 -1.96 -2.08
C SER A 119 -7.29 -3.38 -1.59
N PHE A 120 -7.08 -3.58 -0.28
CA PHE A 120 -6.85 -4.93 0.25
C PHE A 120 -8.10 -5.81 0.20
N GLU A 121 -9.28 -5.25 0.41
CA GLU A 121 -10.56 -5.96 0.30
C GLU A 121 -10.85 -6.35 -1.15
N ASP A 122 -10.61 -5.45 -2.10
CA ASP A 122 -10.72 -5.71 -3.54
C ASP A 122 -9.80 -6.87 -3.97
N LEU A 123 -8.60 -6.92 -3.38
CA LEU A 123 -7.60 -7.96 -3.68
C LEU A 123 -7.91 -9.31 -3.04
N GLU A 124 -8.57 -9.34 -1.88
CA GLU A 124 -9.05 -10.57 -1.26
C GLU A 124 -10.27 -11.16 -1.98
N ASN A 125 -11.04 -10.31 -2.66
CA ASN A 125 -12.27 -10.68 -3.35
C ASN A 125 -12.17 -10.41 -4.87
N PRO A 126 -11.20 -10.99 -5.59
CA PRO A 126 -11.00 -10.70 -7.00
C PRO A 126 -12.17 -11.22 -7.85
N PRO A 127 -12.50 -10.58 -8.99
CA PRO A 127 -13.54 -11.05 -9.90
C PRO A 127 -13.33 -12.52 -10.36
N THR A 128 -14.41 -13.27 -10.56
CA THR A 128 -14.35 -14.68 -10.98
C THR A 128 -13.53 -14.90 -12.27
N SER A 129 -13.57 -13.95 -13.19
CA SER A 129 -12.76 -13.97 -14.42
C SER A 129 -11.26 -14.02 -14.13
N ILE A 130 -10.78 -13.25 -13.14
CA ILE A 130 -9.40 -13.26 -12.68
C ILE A 130 -9.08 -14.59 -11.98
N GLN A 131 -9.95 -15.02 -11.07
CA GLN A 131 -9.76 -16.29 -10.35
C GLN A 131 -9.60 -17.46 -11.33
N ASN A 132 -10.43 -17.54 -12.37
CA ASN A 132 -10.38 -18.59 -13.38
C ASN A 132 -9.05 -18.61 -14.13
N VAL A 133 -8.51 -17.43 -14.50
CA VAL A 133 -7.23 -17.35 -15.22
C VAL A 133 -6.07 -17.74 -14.30
N VAL A 134 -6.03 -17.19 -13.09
CA VAL A 134 -4.96 -17.43 -12.11
C VAL A 134 -4.90 -18.91 -11.70
N ASN A 135 -6.06 -19.54 -11.50
CA ASN A 135 -6.16 -20.95 -11.09
C ASN A 135 -6.02 -21.94 -12.25
N ASN A 136 -6.00 -21.50 -13.51
CA ASN A 136 -5.87 -22.38 -14.66
C ASN A 136 -4.47 -23.00 -14.73
N ARG A 137 -4.35 -24.32 -14.53
CA ARG A 137 -3.06 -25.03 -14.50
C ARG A 137 -2.38 -25.13 -15.88
N TRP A 138 -3.12 -24.93 -16.96
CA TRP A 138 -2.61 -25.02 -18.33
C TRP A 138 -1.96 -23.72 -18.81
N LEU A 139 -2.20 -22.60 -18.12
CA LEU A 139 -1.62 -21.30 -18.47
C LEU A 139 -0.30 -21.10 -17.73
N ASN A 140 0.71 -20.61 -18.44
CA ASN A 140 1.97 -20.23 -17.83
C ASN A 140 1.83 -18.91 -17.02
N SER A 141 2.77 -18.68 -16.10
CA SER A 141 2.72 -17.52 -15.20
C SER A 141 2.76 -16.18 -15.92
N SER A 142 3.52 -16.07 -17.03
CA SER A 142 3.62 -14.83 -17.80
C SER A 142 2.29 -14.43 -18.45
N PHE A 143 1.57 -15.42 -18.99
CA PHE A 143 0.23 -15.20 -19.53
C PHE A 143 -0.75 -14.77 -18.45
N LYS A 144 -0.73 -15.45 -17.29
CA LYS A 144 -1.58 -15.09 -16.14
C LYS A 144 -1.31 -13.67 -15.64
N GLU A 145 -0.05 -13.29 -15.51
CA GLU A 145 0.35 -11.94 -15.12
C GLU A 145 -0.19 -10.89 -16.09
N THR A 146 -0.07 -11.15 -17.39
CA THR A 146 -0.58 -10.25 -18.45
C THR A 146 -2.10 -10.11 -18.38
N ALA A 147 -2.82 -11.19 -18.12
CA ALA A 147 -4.28 -11.15 -17.99
C ALA A 147 -4.74 -10.38 -16.73
N VAL A 148 -4.04 -10.57 -15.61
CA VAL A 148 -4.28 -9.79 -14.38
C VAL A 148 -4.04 -8.31 -14.63
N ALA A 149 -2.89 -7.95 -15.23
CA ALA A 149 -2.56 -6.57 -15.56
C ALA A 149 -3.60 -5.93 -16.50
N SER A 150 -4.01 -6.66 -17.54
CA SER A 150 -5.03 -6.20 -18.50
C SER A 150 -6.38 -5.93 -17.83
N SER A 151 -6.74 -6.73 -16.83
CA SER A 151 -7.97 -6.55 -16.08
C SER A 151 -7.92 -5.34 -15.15
N CYS A 152 -6.80 -5.12 -14.46
CA CYS A 152 -6.57 -3.88 -13.70
C CYS A 152 -6.70 -2.65 -14.61
N TRP A 153 -6.10 -2.70 -15.79
CA TRP A 153 -6.20 -1.61 -16.77
C TRP A 153 -7.63 -1.37 -17.24
N SER A 154 -8.40 -2.42 -17.52
CA SER A 154 -9.81 -2.28 -17.91
C SER A 154 -10.64 -1.58 -16.84
N VAL A 155 -10.44 -1.93 -15.57
CA VAL A 155 -11.12 -1.28 -14.43
C VAL A 155 -10.72 0.19 -14.33
N LEU A 156 -9.43 0.50 -14.42
CA LEU A 156 -8.95 1.89 -14.36
C LEU A 156 -9.46 2.73 -15.54
N LYS A 157 -9.51 2.15 -16.74
CA LYS A 157 -10.08 2.82 -17.92
C LYS A 157 -11.55 3.16 -17.70
N GLN A 158 -12.34 2.24 -17.16
CA GLN A 158 -13.75 2.49 -16.83
C GLN A 158 -13.89 3.58 -15.75
N LYS A 159 -13.07 3.52 -14.68
CA LYS A 159 -13.07 4.54 -13.63
C LYS A 159 -12.72 5.94 -14.19
N ARG A 160 -11.74 6.03 -15.09
CA ARG A 160 -11.37 7.29 -15.78
C ARG A 160 -12.50 7.86 -16.63
N GLN A 161 -13.29 7.04 -17.31
CA GLN A 161 -14.44 7.49 -18.10
C GLN A 161 -15.56 8.11 -17.26
N GLN A 162 -15.61 7.78 -15.97
CA GLN A 162 -16.60 8.30 -15.03
C GLN A 162 -16.11 9.55 -14.27
N MET A 163 -14.84 9.95 -14.48
CA MET A 163 -14.30 11.16 -13.85
C MET A 163 -14.98 12.40 -14.44
N LYS A 164 -15.29 13.34 -13.57
CA LYS A 164 -15.87 14.63 -13.95
C LYS A 164 -14.82 15.72 -14.08
N ILE A 165 -13.70 15.58 -13.38
CA ILE A 165 -12.63 16.56 -13.30
C ILE A 165 -11.39 15.94 -13.98
N PRO A 166 -10.98 16.43 -15.17
CA PRO A 166 -9.90 15.83 -15.95
C PRO A 166 -8.53 15.85 -15.27
N ASP A 167 -8.28 16.84 -14.42
CA ASP A 167 -7.02 17.07 -13.70
C ASP A 167 -7.28 17.16 -12.17
N GLY A 168 -8.23 16.34 -11.70
CA GLY A 168 -8.62 16.27 -10.29
C GLY A 168 -7.79 15.25 -9.50
N PHE A 169 -8.14 15.09 -8.22
CA PHE A 169 -7.52 14.12 -7.32
C PHE A 169 -7.55 12.70 -7.92
N PHE A 170 -8.68 12.29 -8.51
CA PHE A 170 -8.79 10.96 -9.10
C PHE A 170 -7.98 10.78 -10.38
N ALA A 171 -7.71 11.85 -11.13
CA ALA A 171 -6.86 11.76 -12.32
C ALA A 171 -5.41 11.40 -11.93
N HIS A 172 -4.85 12.12 -10.95
CA HIS A 172 -3.52 11.82 -10.39
C HIS A 172 -3.48 10.47 -9.67
N PHE A 173 -4.48 10.18 -8.82
CA PHE A 173 -4.55 8.91 -8.11
C PHE A 173 -4.61 7.71 -9.08
N TYR A 174 -5.40 7.78 -10.16
CA TYR A 174 -5.46 6.70 -11.14
C TYR A 174 -4.20 6.58 -11.99
N ALA A 175 -3.43 7.66 -12.19
CA ALA A 175 -2.11 7.57 -12.81
C ALA A 175 -1.14 6.74 -11.94
N ILE A 176 -1.17 6.92 -10.61
CA ILE A 176 -0.43 6.06 -9.67
C ILE A 176 -0.93 4.61 -9.74
N CYS A 177 -2.23 4.39 -9.64
CA CYS A 177 -2.82 3.04 -9.68
C CYS A 177 -2.44 2.26 -10.95
N GLU A 178 -2.32 2.94 -12.09
CA GLU A 178 -1.93 2.32 -13.35
C GLU A 178 -0.55 1.66 -13.29
N GLN A 179 0.35 2.18 -12.45
CA GLN A 179 1.68 1.59 -12.25
C GLN A 179 1.69 0.52 -11.16
N ILE A 180 1.01 0.77 -10.03
CA ILE A 180 1.15 -0.08 -8.84
C ILE A 180 0.09 -1.19 -8.73
N SER A 181 -1.14 -0.97 -9.18
CA SER A 181 -2.24 -1.94 -9.03
C SER A 181 -1.97 -3.28 -9.73
N PRO A 182 -1.42 -3.33 -10.97
CA PRO A 182 -1.04 -4.60 -11.59
C PRO A 182 0.04 -5.36 -10.81
N VAL A 183 0.98 -4.64 -10.20
CA VAL A 183 2.05 -5.23 -9.39
C VAL A 183 1.48 -5.86 -8.12
N LEU A 184 0.63 -5.14 -7.40
CA LEU A 184 -0.03 -5.64 -6.20
C LEU A 184 -0.96 -6.81 -6.54
N ALA A 185 -1.81 -6.68 -7.55
CA ALA A 185 -2.72 -7.75 -7.97
C ALA A 185 -1.97 -9.03 -8.32
N TRP A 186 -0.88 -8.94 -9.09
CA TRP A 186 -0.06 -10.11 -9.37
C TRP A 186 0.70 -10.62 -8.14
N GLY A 187 1.17 -9.72 -7.28
CA GLY A 187 1.84 -10.08 -6.04
C GLY A 187 0.95 -10.91 -5.11
N PHE A 188 -0.33 -10.55 -4.95
CA PHE A 188 -1.25 -11.28 -4.09
C PHE A 188 -1.87 -12.51 -4.74
N LEU A 189 -2.20 -12.45 -6.03
CA LEU A 189 -2.93 -13.52 -6.72
C LEU A 189 -2.01 -14.51 -7.42
N GLY A 190 -0.76 -14.12 -7.70
CA GLY A 190 0.21 -14.93 -8.41
C GLY A 190 0.76 -16.10 -7.58
N PRO A 191 1.79 -16.79 -8.10
CA PRO A 191 2.43 -17.88 -7.37
C PRO A 191 3.13 -17.38 -6.10
N ARG A 192 3.17 -18.23 -5.06
CA ARG A 192 3.87 -17.96 -3.80
C ARG A 192 5.39 -17.89 -4.03
N ASN A 193 5.86 -16.70 -4.30
CA ASN A 193 7.26 -16.36 -4.52
C ASN A 193 7.63 -15.15 -3.64
N SER A 194 8.87 -14.67 -3.78
CA SER A 194 9.34 -13.55 -2.96
C SER A 194 8.58 -12.23 -3.16
N LEU A 195 7.88 -12.03 -4.30
CA LEU A 195 7.00 -10.88 -4.48
C LEU A 195 5.71 -11.04 -3.66
N TYR A 196 5.11 -12.23 -3.70
CA TYR A 196 3.97 -12.58 -2.84
C TYR A 196 4.29 -12.37 -1.36
N ASP A 197 5.44 -12.87 -0.90
CA ASP A 197 5.86 -12.73 0.50
C ASP A 197 6.02 -11.24 0.89
N LEU A 198 6.60 -10.42 0.01
CA LEU A 198 6.74 -8.98 0.24
C LEU A 198 5.38 -8.26 0.27
N CYS A 199 4.47 -8.59 -0.65
CA CYS A 199 3.12 -8.02 -0.68
C CYS A 199 2.33 -8.38 0.59
N CYS A 200 2.40 -9.64 1.04
CA CYS A 200 1.80 -10.08 2.30
C CYS A 200 2.42 -9.36 3.49
N PHE A 201 3.75 -9.22 3.53
CA PHE A 201 4.42 -8.50 4.61
C PHE A 201 4.03 -7.03 4.65
N PHE A 202 3.97 -6.35 3.50
CA PHE A 202 3.48 -4.98 3.38
C PHE A 202 2.05 -4.82 3.92
N LYS A 203 1.12 -5.65 3.44
CA LYS A 203 -0.27 -5.66 3.92
C LYS A 203 -0.34 -5.85 5.43
N ASN A 204 0.41 -6.81 5.97
CA ASN A 204 0.42 -7.08 7.40
C ASN A 204 0.93 -5.89 8.21
N GLN A 205 1.98 -5.18 7.76
CA GLN A 205 2.44 -3.98 8.48
C GLN A 205 1.38 -2.86 8.50
N VAL A 206 0.64 -2.67 7.40
CA VAL A 206 -0.47 -1.72 7.36
C VAL A 206 -1.60 -2.14 8.30
N LEU A 207 -2.00 -3.41 8.26
CA LEU A 207 -3.07 -3.93 9.13
C LEU A 207 -2.68 -3.89 10.61
N PHE A 208 -1.43 -4.21 10.96
CA PHE A 208 -0.96 -4.09 12.33
C PHE A 208 -0.90 -2.64 12.80
N PHE A 209 -0.46 -1.71 11.95
CA PHE A 209 -0.54 -0.29 12.27
C PHE A 209 -1.98 0.14 12.57
N LEU A 210 -2.91 -0.23 11.68
CA LEU A 210 -4.33 0.07 11.84
C LEU A 210 -4.91 -0.50 13.14
N LYS A 211 -4.57 -1.74 13.51
CA LYS A 211 -5.01 -2.33 14.78
C LYS A 211 -4.39 -1.61 15.99
N ASP A 212 -3.08 -1.39 15.96
CA ASP A 212 -2.36 -0.77 17.08
C ASP A 212 -2.90 0.63 17.40
N ILE A 213 -3.24 1.46 16.41
CA ILE A 213 -3.74 2.81 16.69
C ILE A 213 -5.14 2.83 17.33
N PHE A 214 -5.90 1.72 17.28
CA PHE A 214 -7.19 1.56 17.98
C PHE A 214 -7.06 0.80 19.31
N ASP A 215 -5.85 0.40 19.71
CA ASP A 215 -5.59 -0.39 20.91
C ASP A 215 -5.03 0.49 22.06
N PHE A 216 -5.74 0.53 23.19
CA PHE A 216 -5.33 1.30 24.38
C PHE A 216 -4.05 0.77 25.03
N GLU A 217 -3.65 -0.48 24.77
CA GLU A 217 -2.36 -1.00 25.22
C GLU A 217 -1.18 -0.54 24.36
N LYS A 218 -1.45 -0.01 23.16
CA LYS A 218 -0.43 0.45 22.21
C LYS A 218 -0.31 1.96 22.15
N VAL A 219 -1.41 2.69 22.32
CA VAL A 219 -1.44 4.15 22.18
C VAL A 219 -2.22 4.83 23.31
N ARG A 220 -1.78 6.02 23.69
CA ARG A 220 -2.32 6.80 24.80
C ARG A 220 -3.32 7.84 24.31
N TYR A 221 -4.59 7.60 24.60
CA TYR A 221 -5.70 8.53 24.35
C TYR A 221 -5.86 9.61 25.45
N SER A 222 -4.79 9.92 26.19
CA SER A 222 -4.81 10.92 27.26
C SER A 222 -4.91 12.37 26.77
N SER A 223 -4.24 12.68 25.65
CA SER A 223 -4.37 13.95 24.93
C SER A 223 -4.15 13.72 23.44
N ILE A 224 -4.48 14.70 22.60
CA ILE A 224 -4.28 14.61 21.16
C ILE A 224 -2.78 14.58 20.82
N GLU A 225 -1.96 15.32 21.57
CA GLU A 225 -0.51 15.39 21.39
C GLU A 225 0.16 14.05 21.71
N THR A 226 -0.22 13.41 22.83
CA THR A 226 0.32 12.08 23.18
C THR A 226 -0.11 11.02 22.17
N LEU A 227 -1.35 11.11 21.67
CA LEU A 227 -1.83 10.20 20.65
C LEU A 227 -1.08 10.41 19.32
N ALA A 228 -0.86 11.65 18.91
CA ALA A 228 -0.08 11.98 17.71
C ALA A 228 1.35 11.46 17.79
N GLU A 229 2.01 11.60 18.95
CA GLU A 229 3.34 11.04 19.20
C GLU A 229 3.34 9.52 19.02
N ASP A 230 2.42 8.81 19.67
CA ASP A 230 2.36 7.34 19.63
C ASP A 230 2.04 6.83 18.21
N LEU A 231 1.11 7.49 17.49
CA LEU A 231 0.80 7.18 16.09
C LEU A 231 2.03 7.34 15.19
N MET A 232 2.81 8.41 15.37
CA MET A 232 4.00 8.67 14.57
C MET A 232 5.13 7.68 14.87
N GLN A 233 5.31 7.30 16.14
CA GLN A 233 6.25 6.26 16.54
C GLN A 233 5.89 4.90 15.92
N LEU A 234 4.60 4.54 15.93
CA LEU A 234 4.12 3.33 15.27
C LEU A 234 4.33 3.37 13.75
N LEU A 235 4.02 4.48 13.07
CA LEU A 235 4.29 4.65 11.64
C LEU A 235 5.77 4.48 11.31
N THR A 236 6.64 5.11 12.09
CA THR A 236 8.09 5.04 11.92
C THR A 236 8.57 3.60 12.07
N ARG A 237 8.18 2.93 13.15
CA ARG A 237 8.53 1.53 13.41
C ARG A 237 8.08 0.59 12.29
N ARG A 238 6.85 0.75 11.80
CA ARG A 238 6.30 -0.09 10.71
C ARG A 238 7.05 0.14 9.40
N THR A 239 7.44 1.38 9.13
CA THR A 239 8.28 1.75 7.99
C THR A 239 9.67 1.12 8.10
N GLU A 240 10.32 1.21 9.26
CA GLU A 240 11.64 0.60 9.50
C GLU A 240 11.62 -0.91 9.31
N LEU A 241 10.58 -1.59 9.81
CA LEU A 241 10.40 -3.04 9.61
C LEU A 241 10.27 -3.39 8.12
N LEU A 242 9.53 -2.60 7.34
CA LEU A 242 9.43 -2.77 5.89
C LEU A 242 10.79 -2.58 5.20
N MET A 243 11.49 -1.51 5.53
CA MET A 243 12.81 -1.22 4.96
C MET A 243 13.85 -2.29 5.31
N ALA A 244 13.83 -2.80 6.55
CA ALA A 244 14.71 -3.89 6.97
C ALA A 244 14.42 -5.19 6.22
N TYR A 245 13.14 -5.53 6.00
CA TYR A 245 12.76 -6.70 5.22
C TYR A 245 13.25 -6.60 3.76
N LEU A 246 13.09 -5.42 3.15
CA LEU A 246 13.59 -5.13 1.80
C LEU A 246 15.12 -5.26 1.71
N GLY A 247 15.86 -4.74 2.69
CA GLY A 247 17.31 -4.83 2.74
C GLY A 247 17.82 -6.26 2.95
N ALA A 248 17.17 -7.04 3.82
CA ALA A 248 17.54 -8.44 4.07
C ALA A 248 17.30 -9.33 2.84
N ASP A 249 16.23 -9.08 2.08
CA ASP A 249 15.96 -9.81 0.85
C ASP A 249 17.01 -9.51 -0.24
N ALA A 250 17.45 -8.25 -0.39
CA ALA A 250 18.53 -7.90 -1.33
C ALA A 250 19.84 -8.69 -1.07
N LEU A 251 20.22 -8.85 0.21
CA LEU A 251 21.42 -9.61 0.62
C LEU A 251 21.32 -11.12 0.34
N ARG A 252 20.11 -11.68 0.36
CA ARG A 252 19.87 -13.10 0.04
C ARG A 252 20.07 -13.38 -1.45
N HIS A 253 19.63 -12.46 -2.32
CA HIS A 253 19.83 -12.56 -3.78
C HIS A 253 21.29 -12.37 -4.18
N THR A 254 22.06 -11.54 -3.48
CA THR A 254 23.51 -11.41 -3.76
C THR A 254 24.29 -12.66 -3.34
N SER A 255 23.91 -13.28 -2.22
CA SER A 255 24.57 -14.48 -1.70
C SER A 255 24.30 -15.72 -2.55
N SER A 256 23.11 -15.86 -3.14
CA SER A 256 22.77 -16.99 -4.02
C SER A 256 23.52 -16.92 -5.36
N CYS A 257 23.73 -15.73 -5.93
CA CYS A 257 24.54 -15.53 -7.14
C CYS A 257 26.03 -15.88 -6.96
N LEU A 258 26.56 -15.75 -5.73
CA LEU A 258 27.95 -16.14 -5.43
C LEU A 258 28.11 -17.65 -5.30
N SER A 259 27.05 -18.37 -4.92
CA SER A 259 27.06 -19.83 -4.77
C SER A 259 26.98 -20.60 -6.09
N SER A 260 26.53 -19.98 -7.19
CA SER A 260 26.39 -20.65 -8.50
C SER A 260 27.66 -20.68 -9.35
N HIS A 261 28.79 -20.16 -8.86
CA HIS A 261 30.09 -20.18 -9.58
C HIS A 261 31.09 -21.24 -9.10
N GLY A 262 30.69 -22.17 -8.23
CA GLY A 262 31.57 -23.18 -7.64
C GLY A 262 31.39 -24.59 -8.19
N HIS A 263 31.56 -24.84 -9.49
CA HIS A 263 31.90 -26.19 -10.00
C HIS A 263 32.44 -26.11 -11.44
N VAL A 264 33.73 -25.80 -11.59
CA VAL A 264 34.49 -26.21 -12.78
C VAL A 264 35.08 -27.58 -12.46
N MET A 265 34.50 -28.64 -13.04
CA MET A 265 35.10 -29.97 -13.02
C MET A 265 36.41 -29.95 -13.83
N SER A 266 37.53 -30.23 -13.17
CA SER A 266 38.77 -30.60 -13.85
C SER A 266 38.63 -32.04 -14.35
N SER A 267 38.44 -32.20 -15.66
CA SER A 267 38.37 -33.48 -16.36
C SER A 267 39.46 -33.52 -17.44
N GLY A 268 40.55 -34.24 -17.13
CA GLY A 268 41.32 -35.04 -18.07
C GLY A 268 42.31 -34.32 -18.99
N LEU A 269 43.59 -34.73 -18.91
CA LEU A 269 44.33 -35.16 -20.10
C LEU A 269 45.54 -36.01 -19.68
N LEU A 270 45.39 -37.33 -19.88
CA LEU A 270 46.47 -38.28 -20.07
C LEU A 270 46.90 -38.16 -21.53
N GLU A 271 48.18 -37.90 -21.80
CA GLU A 271 48.82 -38.40 -23.01
C GLU A 271 50.32 -38.62 -22.80
N ALA A 272 50.77 -39.78 -23.28
CA ALA A 272 52.09 -40.35 -23.14
C ALA A 272 53.08 -39.82 -24.19
N LYS A 273 54.40 -39.92 -23.91
CA LYS A 273 55.36 -40.76 -24.67
C LYS A 273 56.83 -40.57 -24.26
N VAL A 274 57.49 -41.71 -24.06
CA VAL A 274 58.80 -42.13 -24.60
C VAL A 274 60.03 -41.31 -24.21
N GLN A 275 60.90 -41.86 -23.35
CA GLN A 275 62.07 -42.66 -23.77
C GLN A 275 62.61 -43.49 -22.59
#